data_AF-A0A534AJI3-F1
#
_entry.id   AF-A0A534AJI3-F1
#
_cell.length_a   1.000
_cell.length_b   1.000
_cell.length_c   1.000
_cell.angle_alpha   90.00
_cell.angle_beta   90.00
_cell.angle_gamma   90.00
#
_symmetry.space_group_name_H-M   'P 1'
#
loop_
_entity.id
_entity.type
_entity.pdbx_description
1 polymer ?
#
loop_
_entity_poly.entity_id
_entity_poly.type
_entity_poly.pdbx_seq_one_letter_code
_entity_poly.pdbx_strand_id
1 'polypeptide(L)' 'FVKNRLAPYKYPRWIMFVDELPKTATGKIQRFKLREIARETGRKSKS' A
#
# COMPACT_ATOMS: atom_id res chain seq x y z
N PHE A 1 18.53 -2.60 4.28
CA PHE A 1 18.64 -2.37 2.81
C PHE A 1 18.02 -1.03 2.36
N VAL A 2 16.74 -0.75 2.65
CA VAL A 2 16.07 0.51 2.21
C VAL A 2 16.53 1.75 2.99
N LYS A 3 16.65 1.66 4.33
CA LYS A 3 17.06 2.78 5.21
C LYS A 3 18.48 3.31 4.96
N ASN A 4 19.37 2.47 4.41
CA ASN A 4 20.76 2.84 4.12
C ASN A 4 20.95 3.37 2.69
N ARG A 5 19.97 3.20 1.80
CA ARG A 5 20.06 3.59 0.38
C ARG A 5 19.16 4.77 0.01
N LEU A 6 18.10 5.02 0.77
CA LEU A 6 17.14 6.06 0.48
C LEU A 6 17.16 7.13 1.56
N ALA A 7 17.06 8.38 1.14
CA ALA A 7 16.97 9.51 2.05
C ALA A 7 15.79 9.32 3.03
N PRO A 8 15.90 9.81 4.28
CA PRO A 8 14.90 9.60 5.32
C PRO A 8 13.46 10.04 4.97
N TYR A 9 13.26 10.90 3.98
CA TYR A 9 11.90 11.30 3.56
C TYR A 9 11.30 10.37 2.51
N LYS A 10 12.10 9.50 1.87
CA LYS A 10 11.65 8.61 0.79
C LYS A 10 11.24 7.22 1.26
N TYR A 11 11.43 6.88 2.54
CA TYR A 11 10.96 5.59 3.04
C TYR A 11 9.45 5.61 3.30
N PRO A 12 8.77 4.48 3.06
CA PRO A 12 7.34 4.38 3.36
C PRO A 12 7.11 4.51 4.87
N ARG A 13 6.17 5.39 5.26
CA ARG A 13 5.76 5.58 6.66
C ARG A 13 4.95 4.40 7.20
N TRP A 14 4.26 3.69 6.31
CA TRP A 14 3.41 2.55 6.64
C TRP A 14 3.61 1.44 5.60
N ILE A 15 3.59 0.19 6.07
CA ILE A 15 3.68 -1.01 5.24
C ILE A 15 2.51 -1.91 5.65
N MET A 16 1.74 -2.33 4.66
CA MET A 16 0.62 -3.25 4.86
C MET A 16 0.86 -4.47 3.98
N PHE A 17 0.83 -5.63 4.61
CA PHE A 17 0.87 -6.90 3.91
C PHE A 17 -0.55 -7.28 3.52
N VAL A 18 -0.71 -7.76 2.29
CA VAL A 18 -1.96 -8.26 1.75
C VAL A 18 -1.68 -9.60 1.11
N ASP A 19 -2.64 -10.51 1.19
CA ASP A 19 -2.49 -11.85 0.63
C ASP A 19 -2.39 -11.81 -0.90
N GLU A 20 -3.11 -10.88 -1.53
CA GLU A 20 -3.05 -10.69 -2.97
C GLU A 20 -3.18 -9.21 -3.38
N LEU A 21 -2.46 -8.83 -4.44
CA LEU A 21 -2.58 -7.52 -5.05
C LEU A 21 -3.78 -7.49 -6.01
N PRO A 22 -4.64 -6.46 -5.95
CA PRO A 22 -5.75 -6.32 -6.88
C PRO A 22 -5.20 -6.11 -8.29
N LYS A 23 -5.33 -7.12 -9.14
CA LYS A 23 -4.91 -7.10 -10.54
C LYS A 23 -6.11 -7.17 -11.48
N THR A 24 -5.94 -6.73 -12.72
CA THR A 24 -6.91 -6.96 -13.80
C THR A 24 -6.78 -8.40 -14.32
N ALA A 25 -7.71 -8.85 -15.15
CA ALA A 25 -7.60 -10.14 -15.85
C ALA A 25 -6.29 -10.28 -16.67
N THR A 26 -5.70 -9.14 -17.07
CA THR A 26 -4.41 -9.05 -17.77
C THR A 26 -3.21 -8.87 -16.84
N GLY A 27 -3.40 -8.98 -15.52
CA GLY A 27 -2.33 -8.90 -14.52
C GLY A 27 -1.88 -7.49 -14.12
N LYS A 28 -2.49 -6.42 -14.66
CA LYS A 28 -2.14 -5.03 -14.30
C LYS A 28 -2.65 -4.69 -12.91
N ILE A 29 -1.81 -4.08 -12.08
CA ILE A 29 -2.19 -3.64 -10.73
C ILE A 29 -3.22 -2.51 -10.82
N GLN A 30 -4.35 -2.67 -10.15
CA GLN A 30 -5.42 -1.68 -10.05
C GLN A 30 -5.13 -0.71 -8.90
N ARG A 31 -4.37 0.36 -9.19
CA ARG A 31 -3.94 1.35 -8.19
C ARG A 31 -5.10 2.05 -7.48
N PHE A 32 -6.28 2.17 -8.11
CA PHE A 32 -7.44 2.80 -7.48
C PHE A 32 -7.97 1.95 -6.31
N LYS A 33 -8.09 0.63 -6.49
CA LYS A 33 -8.48 -0.30 -5.43
C LYS A 33 -7.50 -0.27 -4.26
N LEU A 34 -6.20 -0.18 -4.53
CA LEU A 34 -5.19 -0.02 -3.47
C LEU A 34 -5.42 1.24 -2.63
N ARG A 35 -5.84 2.36 -3.25
CA ARG A 35 -6.18 3.59 -2.52
C ARG A 35 -7.46 3.45 -1.71
N GLU A 36 -8.45 2.72 -2.20
CA GLU A 36 -9.68 2.43 -1.46
C GLU A 36 -9.40 1.58 -0.22
N ILE A 37 -8.65 0.48 -0.38
CA ILE A 37 -8.23 -0.37 0.74
C ILE A 37 -7.49 0.46 1.80
N ALA A 38 -6.55 1.32 1.38
CA ALA A 38 -5.83 2.19 2.31
C ALA A 38 -6.76 3.16 3.08
N ARG A 39 -7.78 3.70 2.41
CA ARG A 39 -8.79 4.57 3.05
C ARG A 39 -9.65 3.80 4.05
N GLU A 40 -10.03 2.58 3.71
CA GLU A 40 -10.91 1.75 4.54
C GLU A 40 -10.19 1.21 5.77
N THR A 41 -8.94 0.76 5.63
CA THR A 41 -8.08 0.39 6.76
C THR A 41 -7.90 1.57 7.72
N GLY A 42 -7.69 2.79 7.20
CA GLY A 42 -7.60 4.00 8.02
C GLY A 42 -8.88 4.30 8.81
N ARG A 43 -10.06 4.08 8.22
CA ARG A 43 -11.35 4.25 8.89
C ARG A 43 -11.58 3.23 10.01
N LYS A 44 -11.26 1.95 9.78
CA LYS A 44 -11.45 0.89 10.78
C LYS A 44 -10.59 1.09 12.04
N SER A 45 -9.42 1.73 11.92
CA SER A 45 -8.57 2.03 13.09
C SER A 45 -9.10 3.15 14.01
N LYS A 46 -10.13 3.89 13.55
CA LYS A 46 -10.64 5.09 14.22
C LYS A 46 -11.99 4.86 14.93
N SER A 47 -12.50 3.62 14.90
CA SER A 47 -13.72 3.18 15.57
C SER A 47 -13.41 2.25 16.73
#